data_AF-A0A9D3ZXQ6-F1
#
_entry.id   AF-A0A9D3ZXQ6-F1
#
_cell.length_a   1.000
_cell.length_b   1.000
_cell.length_c   1.000
_cell.angle_alpha   90.00
_cell.angle_beta   90.00
_cell.angle_gamma   90.00
#
_symmetry.space_group_name_H-M   'P 1'
#
loop_
_entity.id
_entity.type
_entity.pdbx_description
1 polymer ?
#
loop_
_entity_poly.entity_id
_entity_poly.type
_entity_poly.pdbx_seq_one_letter_code
_entity_poly.pdbx_strand_id
1 'polypeptide(L)'
;MNISLFQFSPNCLPQVGKFRNHPSISNNRPNTKIPCTKNKLSDSALALDLAINVQKINTHLEQKEKAMKKSKELLFTELCQYLSLKEEEMNKKWRKMREEEKWVLINKFVDEWGVHFHPLSARSIKEMVDEYLQDDNKSDPPMFPGLKRMLGMSKDA
;
A
#
# COMPACT_ATOMS: atom_id res chain seq x y z
N MET A 1 37.29 1.04 -6.36
CA MET A 1 36.10 0.24 -6.76
C MET A 1 36.22 -1.14 -6.15
N ASN A 2 35.28 -1.49 -5.28
CA ASN A 2 34.75 -2.85 -5.08
C ASN A 2 33.77 -2.77 -3.91
N ILE A 3 32.48 -2.68 -4.21
CA ILE A 3 31.43 -2.82 -3.21
C ILE A 3 30.83 -4.20 -3.44
N SER A 4 31.07 -5.07 -2.47
CA SER A 4 30.58 -6.44 -2.42
C SER A 4 29.05 -6.46 -2.48
N LEU A 5 28.50 -7.10 -3.51
CA LEU A 5 27.09 -7.49 -3.54
C LEU A 5 26.86 -8.58 -2.48
N PHE A 6 26.01 -8.31 -1.49
CA PHE A 6 25.47 -9.37 -0.65
C PHE A 6 24.42 -10.14 -1.45
N GLN A 7 24.82 -11.35 -1.84
CA GLN A 7 24.02 -12.38 -2.48
C GLN A 7 23.01 -12.93 -1.46
N PHE A 8 21.71 -12.76 -1.72
CA PHE A 8 20.66 -13.39 -0.91
C PHE A 8 20.69 -14.91 -1.12
N SER A 9 20.92 -15.68 -0.04
CA SER A 9 20.87 -17.15 -0.06
C SER A 9 19.43 -17.66 -0.02
N PRO A 10 19.02 -18.60 -0.89
CA PRO A 10 17.64 -19.09 -1.00
C PRO A 10 17.39 -20.33 -0.12
N ASN A 11 17.72 -20.28 1.17
CA ASN A 11 17.50 -21.42 2.09
C ASN A 11 16.82 -20.97 3.40
N CYS A 12 15.57 -20.54 3.30
CA CYS A 12 14.66 -20.43 4.45
C CYS A 12 13.34 -21.14 4.14
N LEU A 13 13.41 -22.46 3.92
CA LEU A 13 12.27 -23.34 4.15
C LEU A 13 12.41 -23.93 5.57
N PRO A 14 11.43 -23.77 6.47
CA PRO A 14 11.51 -24.38 7.79
C PRO A 14 11.52 -25.91 7.65
N GLN A 15 12.59 -26.55 8.13
CA GLN A 15 12.68 -28.00 8.19
C GLN A 15 11.57 -28.57 9.09
N VAL A 16 10.90 -29.60 8.60
CA VAL A 16 9.99 -30.46 9.37
C VAL A 16 10.80 -31.14 10.48
N GLY A 17 10.54 -30.73 11.73
CA GLY A 17 11.17 -31.30 12.92
C GLY A 17 10.78 -32.77 13.12
N LYS A 18 11.78 -33.60 13.37
CA LYS A 18 11.65 -35.03 13.69
C LYS A 18 10.82 -35.23 14.97
N PHE A 19 9.83 -36.13 14.90
CA PHE A 19 9.05 -36.59 16.05
C PHE A 19 9.97 -37.29 17.07
N ARG A 20 10.01 -36.76 18.30
CA ARG A 20 10.65 -37.43 19.45
C ARG A 20 9.60 -37.73 20.51
N ASN A 21 9.64 -38.95 20.99
CA ASN A 21 8.67 -39.63 21.83
C ASN A 21 8.34 -38.90 23.14
N HIS A 22 7.07 -39.04 23.52
CA HIS A 22 6.40 -38.53 24.72
C HIS A 22 7.12 -38.87 26.03
N PRO A 23 7.22 -37.90 26.95
CA PRO A 23 7.11 -38.15 28.39
C PRO A 23 5.65 -37.95 28.82
N SER A 24 5.17 -38.88 29.65
CA SER A 24 3.82 -38.98 30.19
C SER A 24 3.22 -37.64 30.65
N ILE A 25 2.04 -37.33 30.13
CA ILE A 25 1.21 -36.20 30.54
C ILE A 25 0.71 -36.47 31.97
N SER A 26 1.29 -35.79 32.95
CA SER A 26 0.67 -35.59 34.25
C SER A 26 -0.61 -34.77 34.03
N ASN A 27 -1.77 -35.39 34.31
CA ASN A 27 -3.10 -34.78 34.21
C ASN A 27 -3.32 -33.77 35.35
N ASN A 28 -2.63 -32.63 35.29
CA ASN A 28 -3.01 -31.44 36.04
C ASN A 28 -3.51 -30.40 35.05
N ARG A 29 -4.68 -30.65 34.46
CA ARG A 29 -5.39 -29.64 33.65
C ARG A 29 -5.88 -28.57 34.64
N PRO A 30 -5.34 -27.34 34.64
CA PRO A 30 -6.02 -26.26 35.35
C PRO A 30 -7.35 -26.10 34.63
N ASN A 31 -8.44 -26.42 35.30
CA ASN A 31 -9.78 -26.20 34.79
C ASN A 31 -10.08 -24.69 34.92
N THR A 32 -9.34 -23.87 34.19
CA THR A 32 -9.65 -22.45 34.01
C THR A 32 -10.89 -22.38 33.12
N LYS A 33 -12.06 -22.55 33.74
CA LYS A 33 -13.32 -22.10 33.19
C LYS A 33 -13.16 -20.59 33.01
N ILE A 34 -12.88 -20.16 31.78
CA ILE A 34 -12.98 -18.75 31.42
C ILE A 34 -14.42 -18.36 31.72
N PRO A 35 -14.70 -17.51 32.72
CA PRO A 35 -16.04 -17.02 32.91
C PRO A 35 -16.36 -16.22 31.65
N CYS A 36 -17.31 -16.68 30.85
CA CYS A 36 -17.98 -15.80 29.91
C CYS A 36 -18.70 -14.75 30.76
N THR A 37 -18.01 -13.66 31.07
CA THR A 37 -18.68 -12.46 31.56
C THR A 37 -19.69 -12.11 30.49
N LYS A 38 -20.98 -12.23 30.83
CA LYS A 38 -22.10 -11.73 30.02
C LYS A 38 -22.02 -10.20 30.00
N ASN A 39 -20.95 -9.66 29.42
CA ASN A 39 -20.96 -8.29 28.94
C ASN A 39 -22.02 -8.33 27.85
N LYS A 40 -23.21 -7.80 28.16
CA LYS A 40 -24.31 -7.69 27.21
C LYS A 40 -23.87 -6.69 26.15
N LEU A 41 -22.99 -7.09 25.24
CA LEU A 41 -22.83 -6.43 23.96
C LEU A 41 -24.21 -6.51 23.32
N SER A 42 -24.89 -5.37 23.30
CA SER A 42 -26.21 -5.30 22.70
C SER A 42 -26.05 -5.56 21.21
N ASP A 43 -26.92 -6.38 20.64
CA ASP A 43 -26.97 -6.61 19.19
C ASP A 43 -27.03 -5.28 18.41
N SER A 44 -27.61 -4.23 19.00
CA SER A 44 -27.62 -2.88 18.43
C SER A 44 -26.24 -2.23 18.34
N ALA A 45 -25.39 -2.41 19.37
CA ALA A 45 -24.04 -1.87 19.38
C ALA A 45 -23.14 -2.60 18.37
N LEU A 46 -23.31 -3.92 18.22
CA LEU A 46 -22.61 -4.73 17.22
C LEU A 46 -23.06 -4.36 15.80
N ALA A 47 -24.37 -4.21 15.58
CA ALA A 47 -24.91 -3.79 14.29
C ALA A 47 -24.44 -2.38 13.91
N LEU A 48 -24.34 -1.46 14.88
CA LEU A 48 -23.81 -0.11 14.67
C LEU A 48 -22.33 -0.13 14.27
N ASP A 49 -21.48 -0.88 14.98
CA ASP A 49 -20.06 -1.01 14.63
C ASP A 49 -19.88 -1.63 13.23
N LEU A 50 -20.67 -2.66 12.91
CA LEU A 50 -20.68 -3.25 11.58
C LEU A 50 -21.07 -2.22 10.51
N ALA A 51 -22.14 -1.46 10.73
CA ALA A 51 -22.59 -0.44 9.78
C ALA A 51 -21.52 0.64 9.54
N ILE A 52 -20.86 1.10 10.61
CA ILE A 52 -19.73 2.04 10.52
C ILE A 52 -18.58 1.44 9.71
N ASN A 53 -18.23 0.18 9.97
CA ASN A 53 -17.13 -0.47 9.26
C ASN A 53 -17.45 -0.73 7.78
N VAL A 54 -18.68 -1.14 7.46
CA VAL A 54 -19.15 -1.27 6.08
C VAL A 54 -19.11 0.08 5.37
N GLN A 55 -19.55 1.16 6.03
CA GLN A 55 -19.49 2.50 5.47
C GLN A 55 -18.03 2.93 5.20
N LYS A 56 -17.10 2.69 6.12
CA LYS A 56 -15.66 2.96 5.92
C LYS A 56 -15.07 2.15 4.77
N ILE A 57 -15.44 0.89 4.63
CA ILE A 57 -14.97 0.03 3.53
C ILE A 57 -15.47 0.58 2.20
N ASN A 58 -16.76 0.93 2.12
CA ASN A 58 -17.35 1.47 0.90
C ASN A 58 -16.68 2.78 0.47
N THR A 59 -16.48 3.71 1.41
CA THR A 59 -15.81 4.99 1.09
C THR A 59 -14.36 4.78 0.63
N HIS A 60 -13.61 3.88 1.27
CA HIS A 60 -12.26 3.55 0.84
C HIS A 60 -12.23 2.89 -0.55
N LEU A 61 -13.20 2.02 -0.84
CA LEU A 61 -13.33 1.38 -2.15
C LEU A 61 -13.57 2.42 -3.24
N GLU A 62 -14.50 3.35 -3.03
CA GLU A 62 -14.77 4.43 -3.98
C GLU A 62 -13.55 5.32 -4.21
N GLN A 63 -12.83 5.68 -3.15
CA GLN A 63 -11.60 6.48 -3.25
C GLN A 63 -10.53 5.74 -4.04
N LYS A 64 -10.34 4.45 -3.76
CA LYS A 64 -9.40 3.60 -4.49
C LYS A 64 -9.77 3.50 -5.97
N GLU A 65 -11.04 3.35 -6.29
CA GLU A 65 -11.51 3.29 -7.68
C GLU A 65 -11.25 4.62 -8.41
N LYS A 66 -11.58 5.76 -7.77
CA LYS A 66 -11.31 7.09 -8.31
C LYS A 66 -9.81 7.32 -8.54
N ALA A 67 -8.98 6.94 -7.57
CA ALA A 67 -7.52 7.03 -7.68
C ALA A 67 -6.99 6.14 -8.81
N MET A 68 -7.50 4.91 -8.94
CA MET A 68 -7.12 3.98 -10.00
C MET A 68 -7.56 4.46 -11.38
N LYS A 69 -8.73 5.10 -11.49
CA LYS A 69 -9.17 5.71 -12.75
C LYS A 69 -8.23 6.85 -13.15
N LYS A 70 -7.91 7.74 -12.20
CA LYS A 70 -6.97 8.85 -12.44
C LYS A 70 -5.56 8.38 -12.76
N SER A 71 -5.06 7.34 -12.11
CA SER A 71 -3.74 6.81 -12.42
C SER A 71 -3.68 6.23 -13.84
N LYS A 72 -4.74 5.54 -14.30
CA LYS A 72 -4.84 5.04 -15.68
C LYS A 72 -4.86 6.17 -16.71
N GLU A 73 -5.64 7.23 -16.46
CA GLU A 73 -5.71 8.42 -17.32
C GLU A 73 -4.33 9.11 -17.44
N LEU A 74 -3.63 9.28 -16.32
CA LEU A 74 -2.28 9.86 -16.29
C LEU A 74 -1.29 8.99 -17.04
N LEU A 75 -1.25 7.68 -16.77
CA LEU A 75 -0.35 6.75 -17.45
C LEU A 75 -0.52 6.78 -18.97
N PHE A 76 -1.77 6.82 -19.44
CA PHE A 76 -2.06 6.88 -20.86
C PHE A 76 -1.61 8.21 -21.48
N THR A 77 -1.82 9.33 -20.77
CA THR A 77 -1.33 10.65 -21.19
C THR A 77 0.19 10.67 -21.32
N GLU A 78 0.91 10.15 -20.34
CA GLU A 78 2.38 10.05 -20.36
C GLU A 78 2.87 9.17 -21.51
N LEU A 79 2.20 8.05 -21.76
CA LEU A 79 2.53 7.19 -22.91
C LEU A 79 2.31 7.90 -24.26
N CYS A 80 1.26 8.71 -24.37
CA CYS A 80 1.01 9.54 -25.56
C CYS A 80 2.13 10.58 -25.75
N GLN A 81 2.56 11.25 -24.66
CA GLN A 81 3.66 12.21 -24.68
C GLN A 81 4.99 11.54 -25.05
N TYR A 82 5.31 10.38 -24.46
CA TYR A 82 6.50 9.59 -24.77
C TYR A 82 6.60 9.28 -26.26
N LEU A 83 5.46 8.96 -26.90
CA LEU A 83 5.39 8.69 -28.33
C LEU A 83 5.17 9.92 -29.20
N SER A 84 4.98 11.11 -28.60
CA SER A 84 4.60 12.35 -29.29
C SER A 84 3.37 12.18 -30.18
N LEU A 85 2.38 11.41 -29.72
CA LEU A 85 1.13 11.15 -30.44
C LEU A 85 -0.05 11.77 -29.71
N LYS A 86 -1.07 12.18 -30.46
CA LYS A 86 -2.38 12.50 -29.88
C LYS A 86 -3.11 11.23 -29.46
N GLU A 87 -4.06 11.35 -28.52
CA GLU A 87 -4.84 10.23 -28.02
C GLU A 87 -5.54 9.43 -29.13
N GLU A 88 -6.09 10.12 -30.15
CA GLU A 88 -6.77 9.46 -31.27
C GLU A 88 -5.81 8.68 -32.16
N GLU A 89 -4.60 9.21 -32.36
CA GLU A 89 -3.54 8.58 -33.16
C GLU A 89 -2.97 7.37 -32.42
N MET A 90 -2.73 7.52 -31.13
CA MET A 90 -2.29 6.43 -30.26
C MET A 90 -3.32 5.30 -30.24
N ASN A 91 -4.61 5.60 -30.10
CA ASN A 91 -5.67 4.60 -30.16
C ASN A 91 -5.69 3.83 -31.49
N LYS A 92 -5.55 4.54 -32.62
CA LYS A 92 -5.49 3.91 -33.96
C LYS A 92 -4.24 3.04 -34.11
N LYS A 93 -3.08 3.51 -33.63
CA LYS A 93 -1.81 2.78 -33.69
C LYS A 93 -1.85 1.54 -32.81
N TRP A 94 -2.30 1.67 -31.57
CA TRP A 94 -2.40 0.60 -30.58
C TRP A 94 -3.28 -0.56 -31.05
N ARG A 95 -4.42 -0.26 -31.68
CA ARG A 95 -5.33 -1.29 -32.24
C ARG A 95 -4.73 -2.07 -33.42
N LYS A 96 -3.79 -1.47 -34.14
CA LYS A 96 -3.12 -2.09 -35.30
C LYS A 96 -1.86 -2.87 -34.89
N MET A 97 -1.30 -2.58 -33.73
CA MET A 97 -0.12 -3.27 -33.20
C MET A 97 -0.46 -4.71 -32.81
N ARG A 98 0.47 -5.61 -33.10
CA ARG A 98 0.43 -6.97 -32.56
C ARG A 98 0.74 -6.96 -31.07
N GLU A 99 0.37 -8.01 -30.37
CA GLU A 99 0.52 -8.06 -28.92
C GLU A 99 1.99 -8.01 -28.50
N GLU A 100 2.87 -8.67 -29.24
CA GLU A 100 4.32 -8.67 -29.00
C GLU A 100 4.90 -7.26 -29.16
N GLU A 101 4.43 -6.50 -30.15
CA GLU A 101 4.87 -5.12 -30.38
C GLU A 101 4.44 -4.19 -29.25
N LYS A 102 3.23 -4.39 -28.71
CA LYS A 102 2.75 -3.65 -27.53
C LYS A 102 3.62 -3.94 -26.32
N TRP A 103 3.96 -5.21 -26.06
CA TRP A 103 4.83 -5.57 -24.94
C TRP A 103 6.21 -4.95 -25.05
N VAL A 104 6.83 -4.97 -26.25
CA VAL A 104 8.12 -4.32 -26.47
C VAL A 104 8.05 -2.82 -26.22
N LEU A 105 6.98 -2.16 -26.71
CA LEU A 105 6.76 -0.74 -26.48
C LEU A 105 6.60 -0.41 -24.99
N ILE A 106 5.75 -1.16 -24.28
CA ILE A 106 5.48 -0.92 -22.86
C ILE A 106 6.72 -1.19 -22.01
N ASN A 107 7.50 -2.23 -22.31
CA ASN A 107 8.74 -2.49 -21.57
C ASN A 107 9.72 -1.33 -21.71
N LYS A 108 9.93 -0.82 -22.93
CA LYS A 108 10.79 0.36 -23.15
C LYS A 108 10.28 1.60 -22.43
N PHE A 109 8.97 1.84 -22.52
CA PHE A 109 8.33 2.94 -21.81
C PHE A 109 8.54 2.83 -20.29
N VAL A 110 8.33 1.66 -19.70
CA VAL A 110 8.52 1.42 -18.27
C VAL A 110 9.98 1.51 -17.86
N ASP A 111 10.92 1.02 -18.67
CA ASP A 111 12.35 1.10 -18.37
C ASP A 111 12.83 2.56 -18.29
N GLU A 112 12.35 3.43 -19.18
CA GLU A 112 12.72 4.85 -19.19
C GLU A 112 11.92 5.67 -18.17
N TRP A 113 10.59 5.49 -18.13
CA TRP A 113 9.69 6.24 -17.25
C TRP A 113 9.79 5.78 -15.79
N GLY A 114 10.00 4.50 -15.55
CA GLY A 114 10.10 3.88 -14.22
C GLY A 114 11.29 4.38 -13.40
N VAL A 115 12.34 4.91 -14.04
CA VAL A 115 13.45 5.58 -13.34
C VAL A 115 12.94 6.80 -12.56
N HIS A 116 11.98 7.55 -13.12
CA HIS A 116 11.36 8.71 -12.48
C HIS A 116 10.38 8.31 -11.36
N PHE A 117 9.94 7.05 -11.35
CA PHE A 117 9.04 6.47 -10.35
C PHE A 117 9.78 5.53 -9.38
N HIS A 118 11.08 5.78 -9.15
CA HIS A 118 11.73 5.21 -7.97
C HIS A 118 10.93 5.66 -6.73
N PRO A 119 10.60 4.75 -5.79
CA PRO A 119 9.64 4.98 -4.69
C PRO A 119 10.03 6.08 -3.67
N LEU A 120 10.28 7.31 -4.13
CA LEU A 120 11.04 8.42 -3.54
C LEU A 120 12.52 8.38 -3.94
N SER A 121 12.98 9.42 -4.63
CA SER A 121 14.41 9.64 -4.86
C SER A 121 15.10 9.91 -3.52
N ALA A 122 16.41 9.62 -3.43
CA ALA A 122 17.20 9.95 -2.24
C ALA A 122 17.08 11.44 -1.86
N ARG A 123 16.89 12.31 -2.86
CA ARG A 123 16.61 13.73 -2.67
C ARG A 123 15.24 13.98 -2.01
N SER A 124 14.19 13.31 -2.45
CA SER A 124 12.84 13.46 -1.89
C SER A 124 12.76 12.90 -0.46
N ILE A 125 13.44 11.78 -0.19
CA ILE A 125 13.60 11.25 1.16
C ILE A 125 14.37 12.25 2.04
N LYS A 126 15.47 12.83 1.52
CA LYS A 126 16.24 13.86 2.22
C LYS A 126 15.39 15.10 2.52
N GLU A 127 14.64 15.63 1.55
CA GLU A 127 13.79 16.81 1.73
C GLU A 127 12.71 16.54 2.79
N MET A 128 12.07 15.37 2.79
CA MET A 128 11.12 14.98 3.83
C MET A 128 11.75 14.86 5.23
N VAL A 129 12.97 14.33 5.30
CA VAL A 129 13.71 14.23 6.58
C VAL A 129 14.13 15.62 7.06
N ASP A 130 14.59 16.49 6.16
CA ASP A 130 14.95 17.88 6.49
C ASP A 130 13.74 18.67 6.99
N GLU A 131 12.57 18.50 6.38
CA GLU A 131 11.30 19.10 6.86
C GLU A 131 10.93 18.60 8.26
N TYR A 132 11.00 17.28 8.50
CA TYR A 132 10.71 16.70 9.82
C TYR A 132 11.65 17.22 10.92
N LEU A 133 12.93 17.40 10.62
CA LEU A 133 13.92 17.91 11.58
C LEU A 133 13.79 19.43 11.84
N GLN A 134 13.12 20.18 10.95
CA GLN A 134 12.87 21.61 11.15
C GLN A 134 11.67 21.89 12.06
N ASP A 135 10.79 20.91 12.28
CA ASP A 135 9.62 21.02 13.16
C ASP A 135 9.93 21.02 14.66
N ASP A 136 11.15 20.65 15.06
CA ASP A 136 11.56 20.59 16.47
C ASP A 136 11.62 21.96 17.18
N ASN A 137 11.24 23.06 16.50
CA ASN A 137 11.18 24.40 17.09
C ASN A 137 9.77 24.99 17.26
N LYS A 138 8.66 24.29 16.95
CA LYS A 138 7.31 24.76 17.32
C LYS A 138 6.36 23.61 17.68
N SER A 139 5.66 23.82 18.80
CA SER A 139 4.61 22.96 19.35
C SER A 139 3.44 22.77 18.38
N ASP A 140 3.46 21.67 17.64
CA ASP A 140 2.35 20.83 17.14
C ASP A 140 2.77 20.25 15.78
N PRO A 141 2.66 18.92 15.55
CA PRO A 141 3.11 18.33 14.31
C PRO A 141 2.27 18.86 13.13
N PRO A 142 2.87 19.39 12.05
CA PRO A 142 2.16 19.76 10.83
C PRO A 142 1.84 18.48 10.08
N MET A 143 0.76 17.84 10.52
CA MET A 143 0.06 16.85 9.73
C MET A 143 -0.30 17.48 8.38
N PHE A 144 0.12 16.82 7.28
CA PHE A 144 -0.15 17.28 5.91
C PHE A 144 -1.58 17.83 5.80
N PRO A 145 -1.80 19.07 5.30
CA PRO A 145 -3.11 19.70 5.33
C PRO A 145 -4.23 18.87 4.68
N GLY A 146 -3.87 18.06 3.68
CA GLY A 146 -4.79 17.10 3.04
C GLY A 146 -5.19 15.95 3.95
N LEU A 147 -4.23 15.39 4.68
CA LEU A 147 -4.44 14.28 5.62
C LEU A 147 -5.21 14.75 6.86
N LYS A 148 -4.93 15.97 7.34
CA LYS A 148 -5.64 16.60 8.46
C LYS A 148 -7.13 16.80 8.17
N ARG A 149 -7.46 17.16 6.93
CA ARG A 149 -8.84 17.30 6.45
C ARG A 149 -9.54 15.95 6.33
N MET A 150 -8.83 14.90 5.89
CA MET A 150 -9.37 13.54 5.80
C MET A 150 -9.62 12.88 7.16
N LEU A 151 -8.84 13.23 8.19
CA LEU A 151 -8.98 12.68 9.55
C LEU A 151 -9.97 13.46 10.43
N GLY A 152 -10.60 14.52 9.90
CA GLY A 152 -11.55 15.35 10.65
C GLY A 152 -10.89 16.16 11.78
N MET A 153 -9.57 16.37 11.72
CA MET A 153 -8.81 17.11 12.73
C MET A 153 -8.66 18.61 12.39
N SER A 154 -9.54 19.12 11.53
CA SER A 154 -9.71 20.56 11.32
C SER A 154 -10.41 21.13 12.55
N LYS A 155 -9.72 21.97 13.33
CA LYS A 155 -10.39 22.79 14.34
C LYS A 155 -11.13 23.89 13.58
N ASP A 156 -12.46 23.81 13.54
CA ASP A 156 -13.27 25.00 13.30
C ASP A 156 -13.04 25.97 14.47
N ALA A 157 -12.92 27.25 14.14
CA ALA A 157 -12.59 28.35 15.04
C ALA A 157 -13.66 28.60 16.11
#